data_AF-A0A348XE26-F1
#
_entry.id   AF-A0A348XE26-F1
#
_cell.length_a   1.000
_cell.length_b   1.000
_cell.length_c   1.000
_cell.angle_alpha   90.00
_cell.angle_beta   90.00
_cell.angle_gamma   90.00
#
_symmetry.space_group_name_H-M   'P 1'
#
loop_
_entity.id
_entity.type
_entity.pdbx_description
1 polymer ?
#
loop_
_entity_poly.entity_id
_entity_poly.type
_entity_poly.pdbx_seq_one_letter_code
_entity_poly.pdbx_strand_id
1 'polypeptide(L)'
;RTDVVCNISPGLYQPAEVNEIAASASMWGPVYQQDDATLQLCSLVRVHPGIAHWMQGLIATAAVLQLDAATSLAEAFAIAARGEVAVSGHPVNGLRSQPDEMAGIVRSMVLPLGNALSGWQADEFEMVCESLMQSPPALFANPGAAGLTVEFPFGEISSLCQMHGDQPHPVLGNGLAIRQSFPVALDDSKAGPALAMMLNRQELLKSISGYGFGSFHSSLGMIQFSSFLPNAVYKPGLLENLYYGCAGRAIELSEILAGGTSPNAKHATQTMLEMLEIL
;
A
#
# COMPACT_ATOMS: atom_id res chain seq x y z
N ARG A 1 2.93 -6.61 10.84
CA ARG A 1 4.33 -6.60 10.38
C ARG A 1 4.78 -8.03 10.36
N THR A 2 5.42 -8.44 9.28
CA THR A 2 5.89 -9.80 9.04
C THR A 2 7.26 -9.72 8.39
N ASP A 3 8.29 -10.27 9.03
CA ASP A 3 9.62 -10.34 8.44
C ASP A 3 9.57 -11.26 7.22
N VAL A 4 10.14 -10.80 6.10
CA VAL A 4 10.23 -11.59 4.85
C VAL A 4 11.68 -11.85 4.44
N VAL A 5 12.60 -10.92 4.76
CA VAL A 5 14.03 -11.09 4.52
C VAL A 5 14.81 -10.66 5.76
N CYS A 6 15.88 -11.39 6.08
CA CYS A 6 16.87 -11.02 7.09
C CYS A 6 18.29 -11.06 6.50
N ASN A 7 19.30 -10.72 7.30
CA ASN A 7 20.71 -10.77 6.91
C ASN A 7 21.03 -9.98 5.63
N ILE A 8 20.32 -8.87 5.41
CA ILE A 8 20.59 -7.97 4.27
C ILE A 8 21.94 -7.31 4.50
N SER A 9 22.87 -7.54 3.59
CA SER A 9 24.21 -6.97 3.72
C SER A 9 24.15 -5.44 3.66
N PRO A 10 24.82 -4.71 4.57
CA PRO A 10 24.85 -3.25 4.56
C PRO A 10 25.30 -2.71 3.20
N GLY A 11 24.56 -1.74 2.65
CA GLY A 11 24.85 -1.13 1.35
C GLY A 11 24.55 -1.99 0.12
N LEU A 12 24.02 -3.22 0.29
CA LEU A 12 23.60 -4.07 -0.84
C LEU A 12 22.10 -4.05 -1.11
N TYR A 13 21.29 -3.44 -0.23
CA TYR A 13 19.86 -3.25 -0.46
C TYR A 13 19.62 -2.48 -1.77
N GLN A 14 18.79 -3.03 -2.66
CA GLN A 14 18.46 -2.41 -3.95
C GLN A 14 16.99 -1.98 -3.96
N PRO A 15 16.67 -0.70 -3.68
CA PRO A 15 15.29 -0.20 -3.71
C PRO A 15 14.58 -0.46 -5.05
N ALA A 16 15.32 -0.40 -6.17
CA ALA A 16 14.80 -0.63 -7.51
C ALA A 16 14.25 -2.05 -7.73
N GLU A 17 14.86 -3.08 -7.14
CA GLU A 17 14.37 -4.45 -7.31
C GLU A 17 13.16 -4.73 -6.41
N VAL A 18 13.15 -4.16 -5.20
CA VAL A 18 11.99 -4.25 -4.29
C VAL A 18 10.78 -3.48 -4.83
N ASN A 19 11.02 -2.38 -5.55
CA ASN A 19 10.00 -1.57 -6.21
C ASN A 19 9.09 -2.35 -7.16
N GLU A 20 9.67 -3.25 -7.96
CA GLU A 20 8.91 -4.07 -8.90
C GLU A 20 7.92 -5.00 -8.18
N ILE A 21 8.35 -5.56 -7.04
CA ILE A 21 7.48 -6.41 -6.22
C ILE A 21 6.42 -5.55 -5.51
N ALA A 22 6.81 -4.37 -5.03
CA ALA A 22 5.93 -3.40 -4.36
C ALA A 22 4.77 -2.92 -5.26
N ALA A 23 4.95 -2.89 -6.59
CA ALA A 23 3.89 -2.55 -7.54
C ALA A 23 2.70 -3.53 -7.51
N SER A 24 2.93 -4.77 -7.05
CA SER A 24 1.92 -5.81 -6.89
C SER A 24 1.34 -5.89 -5.47
N ALA A 25 1.64 -4.90 -4.62
CA ALA A 25 1.17 -4.85 -3.25
C ALA A 25 -0.35 -4.95 -3.15
N SER A 26 -0.81 -5.83 -2.25
CA SER A 26 -2.21 -5.85 -1.82
C SER A 26 -2.36 -5.01 -0.56
N MET A 27 -2.86 -5.56 0.54
CA MET A 27 -3.02 -4.84 1.80
C MET A 27 -1.70 -4.73 2.60
N TRP A 28 -0.53 -4.71 1.96
CA TRP A 28 0.79 -4.69 2.60
C TRP A 28 1.77 -3.79 1.83
N GLY A 29 2.82 -3.31 2.50
CA GLY A 29 3.95 -2.62 1.86
C GLY A 29 5.31 -3.05 2.45
N PRO A 30 6.38 -3.14 1.64
CA PRO A 30 7.71 -3.52 2.10
C PRO A 30 8.41 -2.36 2.81
N VAL A 31 9.06 -2.67 3.92
CA VAL A 31 9.78 -1.71 4.75
C VAL A 31 11.15 -2.29 5.11
N TYR A 32 12.21 -1.66 4.63
CA TYR A 32 13.57 -2.01 5.00
C TYR A 32 13.97 -1.30 6.30
N GLN A 33 14.48 -2.08 7.26
CA GLN A 33 15.05 -1.59 8.51
C GLN A 33 16.56 -1.87 8.52
N GLN A 34 17.33 -0.81 8.32
CA GLN A 34 18.79 -0.89 8.23
C GLN A 34 19.44 -1.37 9.53
N ASP A 35 18.94 -0.93 10.70
CA ASP A 35 19.49 -1.31 12.01
C ASP A 35 19.41 -2.81 12.28
N ASP A 36 18.33 -3.45 11.78
CA ASP A 36 18.06 -4.87 11.96
C ASP A 36 18.49 -5.72 10.74
N ALA A 37 18.92 -5.08 9.65
CA ALA A 37 19.18 -5.74 8.36
C ALA A 37 18.00 -6.60 7.87
N THR A 38 16.77 -6.12 8.06
CA THR A 38 15.53 -6.85 7.72
C THR A 38 14.63 -6.10 6.75
N LEU A 39 13.95 -6.86 5.89
CA LEU A 39 12.81 -6.37 5.10
C LEU A 39 11.53 -6.96 5.68
N GLN A 40 10.56 -6.11 5.98
CA GLN A 40 9.29 -6.48 6.58
C GLN A 40 8.12 -6.09 5.67
N LEU A 41 7.09 -6.93 5.61
CA LEU A 41 5.79 -6.54 5.08
C LEU A 41 4.95 -5.92 6.19
N CYS A 42 4.44 -4.72 5.96
CA CYS A 42 3.75 -3.92 6.96
C CYS A 42 2.38 -3.47 6.46
N SER A 43 1.46 -3.27 7.39
CA SER A 43 0.27 -2.44 7.20
C SER A 43 0.09 -1.58 8.44
N LEU A 44 -0.46 -0.38 8.26
CA LEU A 44 -0.74 0.52 9.37
C LEU A 44 -2.12 1.16 9.22
N VAL A 45 -2.87 1.22 10.32
CA VAL A 45 -4.12 1.97 10.39
C VAL A 45 -4.29 2.57 11.78
N ARG A 46 -4.80 3.79 11.84
CA ARG A 46 -5.21 4.43 13.10
C ARG A 46 -6.68 4.14 13.36
N VAL A 47 -6.95 3.41 14.43
CA VAL A 47 -8.32 3.02 14.81
C VAL A 47 -8.83 3.95 15.90
N HIS A 48 -9.99 4.55 15.68
CA HIS A 48 -10.76 5.26 16.70
C HIS A 48 -12.13 4.59 16.88
N PRO A 49 -12.88 4.90 17.96
CA PRO A 49 -14.12 4.19 18.30
C PRO A 49 -15.16 4.15 17.16
N GLY A 50 -15.21 5.17 16.31
CA GLY A 50 -16.17 5.27 15.20
C GLY A 50 -15.96 4.23 14.09
N ILE A 51 -14.73 3.74 13.89
CA ILE A 51 -14.39 2.81 12.80
C ILE A 51 -13.98 1.42 13.28
N ALA A 52 -13.79 1.23 14.59
CA ALA A 52 -13.23 0.01 15.17
C ALA A 52 -14.00 -1.26 14.74
N HIS A 53 -15.32 -1.20 14.72
CA HIS A 53 -16.19 -2.35 14.46
C HIS A 53 -16.07 -2.92 13.04
N TRP A 54 -15.80 -2.08 12.03
CA TRP A 54 -15.61 -2.55 10.67
C TRP A 54 -14.14 -2.72 10.30
N MET A 55 -13.24 -1.94 10.92
CA MET A 55 -11.80 -2.00 10.64
C MET A 55 -11.14 -3.31 11.10
N GLN A 56 -11.68 -3.98 12.13
CA GLN A 56 -11.16 -5.26 12.62
C GLN A 56 -11.02 -6.31 11.51
N GLY A 57 -12.01 -6.40 10.62
CA GLY A 57 -11.99 -7.35 9.50
C GLY A 57 -10.91 -7.03 8.47
N LEU A 58 -10.68 -5.75 8.19
CA LEU A 58 -9.62 -5.30 7.28
C LEU A 58 -8.24 -5.58 7.87
N ILE A 59 -8.03 -5.30 9.14
CA ILE A 59 -6.75 -5.57 9.83
C ILE A 59 -6.45 -7.06 9.85
N ALA A 60 -7.44 -7.89 10.19
CA ALA A 60 -7.28 -9.34 10.20
C ALA A 60 -6.94 -9.88 8.81
N THR A 61 -7.62 -9.38 7.77
CA THR A 61 -7.33 -9.78 6.38
C THR A 61 -5.94 -9.31 5.95
N ALA A 62 -5.56 -8.07 6.25
CA ALA A 62 -4.23 -7.56 5.95
C ALA A 62 -3.12 -8.39 6.62
N ALA A 63 -3.32 -8.82 7.87
CA ALA A 63 -2.37 -9.69 8.56
C ALA A 63 -2.19 -11.05 7.87
N VAL A 64 -3.29 -11.67 7.44
CA VAL A 64 -3.26 -12.93 6.69
C VAL A 64 -2.60 -12.75 5.32
N LEU A 65 -2.92 -11.66 4.60
CA LEU A 65 -2.31 -11.35 3.31
C LEU A 65 -0.81 -11.01 3.43
N GLN A 66 -0.37 -10.38 4.53
CA GLN A 66 1.05 -10.20 4.83
C GLN A 66 1.76 -11.55 5.00
N LEU A 67 1.16 -12.50 5.72
CA LEU A 67 1.74 -13.84 5.92
C LEU A 67 1.83 -14.63 4.61
N ASP A 68 0.77 -14.59 3.82
CA ASP A 68 0.73 -15.24 2.50
C ASP A 68 1.77 -14.64 1.55
N ALA A 69 1.88 -13.31 1.48
CA ALA A 69 2.89 -12.65 0.67
C ALA A 69 4.32 -12.92 1.16
N ALA A 70 4.55 -12.90 2.49
CA ALA A 70 5.86 -13.21 3.06
C ALA A 70 6.30 -14.66 2.78
N THR A 71 5.34 -15.57 2.56
CA THR A 71 5.62 -16.96 2.19
C THR A 71 5.79 -17.10 0.67
N SER A 72 4.84 -16.58 -0.10
CA SER A 72 4.76 -16.77 -1.55
C SER A 72 5.78 -15.93 -2.34
N LEU A 73 6.21 -14.80 -1.79
CA LEU A 73 7.18 -13.88 -2.42
C LEU A 73 8.55 -13.90 -1.72
N ALA A 74 8.76 -14.79 -0.74
CA ALA A 74 9.95 -14.83 0.10
C ALA A 74 11.25 -14.81 -0.71
N GLU A 75 11.37 -15.72 -1.67
CA GLU A 75 12.57 -15.86 -2.51
C GLU A 75 12.78 -14.65 -3.40
N ALA A 76 11.70 -14.11 -3.98
CA ALA A 76 11.77 -12.91 -4.81
C ALA A 76 12.28 -11.71 -4.01
N PHE A 77 11.78 -11.53 -2.78
CA PHE A 77 12.26 -10.49 -1.88
C PHE A 77 13.70 -10.74 -1.42
N ALA A 78 14.08 -11.98 -1.10
CA ALA A 78 15.44 -12.30 -0.67
C ALA A 78 16.46 -11.99 -1.77
N ILE A 79 16.14 -12.36 -3.02
CA ILE A 79 16.94 -11.98 -4.20
C ILE A 79 17.00 -10.47 -4.32
N ALA A 80 15.85 -9.79 -4.40
CA ALA A 80 15.76 -8.34 -4.60
C ALA A 80 16.51 -7.52 -3.53
N ALA A 81 16.39 -7.94 -2.27
CA ALA A 81 17.00 -7.26 -1.15
C ALA A 81 18.44 -7.71 -0.85
N ARG A 82 18.98 -8.72 -1.57
CA ARG A 82 20.31 -9.31 -1.34
C ARG A 82 20.47 -9.82 0.10
N GLY A 83 19.46 -10.54 0.58
CA GLY A 83 19.44 -11.15 1.91
C GLY A 83 18.97 -12.60 1.87
N GLU A 84 18.55 -13.10 3.02
CA GLU A 84 18.07 -14.47 3.22
C GLU A 84 16.59 -14.46 3.58
N VAL A 85 15.85 -15.50 3.18
CA VAL A 85 14.45 -15.64 3.58
C VAL A 85 14.37 -15.67 5.11
N ALA A 86 13.54 -14.78 5.67
CA ALA A 86 13.34 -14.74 7.11
C ALA A 86 12.55 -15.97 7.56
N VAL A 87 13.12 -16.75 8.47
CA VAL A 87 12.48 -17.92 9.08
C VAL A 87 12.55 -17.77 10.58
N SER A 88 11.40 -17.83 11.25
CA SER A 88 11.31 -17.76 12.71
C SER A 88 10.38 -18.84 13.27
N GLY A 89 10.73 -19.33 14.46
CA GLY A 89 9.92 -20.28 15.23
C GLY A 89 9.32 -19.62 16.47
N HIS A 90 8.36 -20.30 17.10
CA HIS A 90 7.82 -19.85 18.39
C HIS A 90 8.95 -19.80 19.44
N PRO A 91 9.05 -18.76 20.30
CA PRO A 91 10.17 -18.61 21.24
C PRO A 91 10.40 -19.81 22.16
N VAL A 92 9.33 -20.56 22.46
CA VAL A 92 9.37 -21.76 23.31
C VAL A 92 9.30 -23.07 22.52
N ASN A 93 8.56 -23.11 21.41
CA ASN A 93 8.21 -24.37 20.72
C ASN A 93 9.03 -24.57 19.44
N GLY A 94 9.86 -23.60 19.06
CA GLY A 94 10.65 -23.64 17.84
C GLY A 94 9.79 -23.63 16.58
N LEU A 95 10.36 -24.14 15.49
CA LEU A 95 9.69 -24.26 14.20
C LEU A 95 8.66 -25.39 14.23
N ARG A 96 7.49 -25.13 13.64
CA ARG A 96 6.47 -26.16 13.46
C ARG A 96 6.83 -27.06 12.29
N SER A 97 6.56 -28.36 12.43
CA SER A 97 6.69 -29.33 11.32
C SER A 97 5.54 -29.24 10.32
N GLN A 98 4.38 -28.72 10.75
CA GLN A 98 3.25 -28.43 9.89
C GLN A 98 2.86 -26.95 10.01
N PRO A 99 2.51 -26.29 8.89
CA PRO A 99 2.00 -24.92 8.92
C PRO A 99 0.74 -24.81 9.80
N ASP A 100 0.60 -23.66 10.44
CA ASP A 100 -0.60 -23.31 11.21
C ASP A 100 -1.83 -23.22 10.28
N GLU A 101 -3.03 -23.52 10.78
CA GLU A 101 -4.27 -23.41 9.99
C GLU A 101 -4.47 -22.00 9.41
N MET A 102 -3.97 -20.96 10.10
CA MET A 102 -4.01 -19.58 9.62
C MET A 102 -3.22 -19.37 8.32
N ALA A 103 -2.18 -20.17 8.05
CA ALA A 103 -1.47 -20.15 6.78
C ALA A 103 -2.34 -20.62 5.60
N GLY A 104 -3.43 -21.33 5.88
CA GLY A 104 -4.39 -21.80 4.87
C GLY A 104 -5.53 -20.83 4.57
N ILE A 105 -5.69 -19.72 5.31
CA ILE A 105 -6.88 -18.85 5.20
C ILE A 105 -7.03 -18.23 3.81
N VAL A 106 -5.94 -17.80 3.18
CA VAL A 106 -6.02 -17.23 1.83
C VAL A 106 -6.67 -18.24 0.89
N ARG A 107 -6.17 -19.48 0.90
CA ARG A 107 -6.69 -20.55 0.05
C ARG A 107 -8.11 -20.98 0.40
N SER A 108 -8.46 -21.06 1.69
CA SER A 108 -9.75 -21.62 2.13
C SER A 108 -10.88 -20.60 2.16
N MET A 109 -10.59 -19.30 2.29
CA MET A 109 -11.60 -18.24 2.45
C MET A 109 -11.46 -17.10 1.43
N VAL A 110 -10.25 -16.58 1.21
CA VAL A 110 -10.07 -15.39 0.35
C VAL A 110 -10.24 -15.76 -1.13
N LEU A 111 -9.57 -16.82 -1.60
CA LEU A 111 -9.63 -17.23 -3.01
C LEU A 111 -11.05 -17.63 -3.47
N PRO A 112 -11.83 -18.41 -2.71
CA PRO A 112 -13.20 -18.72 -3.12
C PRO A 112 -14.09 -17.48 -3.31
N LEU A 113 -13.93 -16.47 -2.44
CA LEU A 113 -14.66 -15.20 -2.56
C LEU A 113 -14.14 -14.34 -3.72
N GLY A 114 -12.85 -14.40 -4.03
CA GLY A 114 -12.26 -13.77 -5.21
C GLY A 114 -12.75 -14.38 -6.53
N ASN A 115 -13.16 -15.65 -6.54
CA ASN A 115 -13.73 -16.30 -7.73
C ASN A 115 -15.21 -15.94 -7.97
N ALA A 116 -15.87 -15.32 -6.99
CA ALA A 116 -17.22 -14.79 -7.16
C ALA A 116 -17.20 -13.46 -7.93
N LEU A 117 -18.38 -12.96 -8.33
CA LEU A 117 -18.50 -11.61 -8.87
C LEU A 117 -17.94 -10.57 -7.88
N SER A 118 -17.42 -9.45 -8.39
CA SER A 118 -16.90 -8.37 -7.56
C SER A 118 -17.96 -7.89 -6.57
N GLY A 119 -17.57 -7.60 -5.32
CA GLY A 119 -18.49 -6.97 -4.37
C GLY A 119 -18.82 -5.52 -4.75
N TRP A 120 -17.86 -4.83 -5.38
CA TRP A 120 -17.99 -3.44 -5.79
C TRP A 120 -18.64 -3.34 -7.17
N GLN A 121 -19.86 -2.83 -7.19
CA GLN A 121 -20.72 -2.75 -8.37
C GLN A 121 -20.82 -1.32 -8.91
N ALA A 122 -21.28 -1.18 -10.15
CA ALA A 122 -21.36 0.10 -10.88
C ALA A 122 -22.12 1.19 -10.10
N ASP A 123 -23.24 0.81 -9.49
CA ASP A 123 -24.12 1.68 -8.72
C ASP A 123 -23.44 2.27 -7.48
N GLU A 124 -22.56 1.51 -6.82
CA GLU A 124 -21.76 2.01 -5.69
C GLU A 124 -20.73 3.06 -6.15
N PHE A 125 -20.08 2.87 -7.31
CA PHE A 125 -19.16 3.86 -7.86
C PHE A 125 -19.87 5.16 -8.28
N GLU A 126 -21.03 5.05 -8.91
CA GLU A 126 -21.87 6.19 -9.29
C GLU A 126 -22.32 6.97 -8.06
N MET A 127 -22.89 6.28 -7.07
CA MET A 127 -23.37 6.89 -5.82
C MET A 127 -22.25 7.61 -5.07
N VAL A 128 -21.08 6.97 -4.94
CA VAL A 128 -19.92 7.61 -4.30
C VAL A 128 -19.50 8.83 -5.11
N CYS A 129 -19.35 8.74 -6.43
CA CYS A 129 -18.98 9.90 -7.25
C CYS A 129 -19.94 11.10 -7.08
N GLU A 130 -21.25 10.84 -7.07
CA GLU A 130 -22.27 11.88 -6.87
C GLU A 130 -22.13 12.57 -5.51
N SER A 131 -21.88 11.81 -4.44
CA SER A 131 -21.63 12.36 -3.10
C SER A 131 -20.36 13.23 -3.08
N LEU A 132 -19.29 12.76 -3.73
CA LEU A 132 -17.98 13.41 -3.70
C LEU A 132 -17.91 14.71 -4.51
N MET A 133 -18.60 14.78 -5.65
CA MET A 133 -18.67 16.01 -6.44
C MET A 133 -19.31 17.18 -5.68
N GLN A 134 -19.97 16.91 -4.55
CA GLN A 134 -20.56 17.93 -3.69
C GLN A 134 -19.61 18.43 -2.59
N SER A 135 -18.38 17.90 -2.47
CA SER A 135 -17.52 18.19 -1.32
C SER A 135 -16.01 18.18 -1.63
N PRO A 136 -15.24 19.19 -1.19
CA PRO A 136 -13.78 19.13 -1.19
C PRO A 136 -13.24 17.88 -0.47
N PRO A 137 -12.04 17.37 -0.81
CA PRO A 137 -11.01 18.03 -1.62
C PRO A 137 -10.93 17.58 -3.08
N ALA A 138 -11.85 16.77 -3.61
CA ALA A 138 -11.79 16.37 -5.02
C ALA A 138 -11.86 17.60 -5.94
N LEU A 139 -10.96 17.66 -6.93
CA LEU A 139 -10.99 18.63 -8.01
C LEU A 139 -11.96 18.19 -9.10
N PHE A 140 -11.95 16.89 -9.38
CA PHE A 140 -12.78 16.24 -10.37
C PHE A 140 -12.96 14.77 -10.01
N ALA A 141 -14.11 14.20 -10.36
CA ALA A 141 -14.36 12.78 -10.22
C ALA A 141 -15.20 12.31 -11.42
N ASN A 142 -14.90 11.11 -11.92
CA ASN A 142 -15.62 10.49 -13.02
C ASN A 142 -15.86 9.01 -12.71
N PRO A 143 -17.13 8.57 -12.60
CA PRO A 143 -17.45 7.17 -12.47
C PRO A 143 -17.37 6.50 -13.84
N GLY A 144 -16.96 5.24 -13.86
CA GLY A 144 -17.11 4.32 -14.97
C GLY A 144 -17.92 3.12 -14.53
N ALA A 145 -18.33 2.27 -15.49
CA ALA A 145 -19.17 1.11 -15.22
C ALA A 145 -18.60 0.12 -14.19
N ALA A 146 -17.29 0.15 -13.93
CA ALA A 146 -16.65 -0.72 -12.95
C ALA A 146 -15.53 -0.02 -12.16
N GLY A 147 -15.60 1.30 -12.02
CA GLY A 147 -14.59 2.02 -11.25
C GLY A 147 -14.87 3.50 -11.07
N LEU A 148 -14.01 4.14 -10.30
CA LEU A 148 -14.04 5.57 -10.01
C LEU A 148 -12.65 6.17 -10.21
N THR A 149 -12.57 7.22 -11.01
CA THR A 149 -11.38 8.05 -11.15
C THR A 149 -11.60 9.38 -10.45
N VAL A 150 -10.64 9.82 -9.63
CA VAL A 150 -10.70 11.06 -8.88
C VAL A 150 -9.37 11.81 -9.00
N GLU A 151 -9.45 13.12 -9.22
CA GLU A 151 -8.32 14.03 -9.12
C GLU A 151 -8.33 14.76 -7.77
N PHE A 152 -7.17 14.76 -7.11
CA PHE A 152 -6.95 15.51 -5.87
C PHE A 152 -5.86 16.59 -6.07
N PRO A 153 -5.91 17.71 -5.34
CA PRO A 153 -4.86 18.72 -5.38
C PRO A 153 -3.49 18.14 -5.05
N PHE A 154 -2.47 18.55 -5.82
CA PHE A 154 -1.08 18.16 -5.62
C PHE A 154 -0.15 19.28 -6.11
N GLY A 155 0.19 20.22 -5.23
CA GLY A 155 0.86 21.47 -5.59
C GLY A 155 0.06 22.26 -6.61
N GLU A 156 0.69 22.63 -7.73
CA GLU A 156 0.07 23.35 -8.85
C GLU A 156 -0.62 22.40 -9.88
N ILE A 157 -0.52 21.09 -9.67
CA ILE A 157 -1.11 20.05 -10.53
C ILE A 157 -2.02 19.14 -9.69
N SER A 158 -2.52 18.05 -10.29
CA SER A 158 -3.34 17.06 -9.60
C SER A 158 -2.61 15.73 -9.42
N SER A 159 -2.97 15.00 -8.37
CA SER A 159 -2.72 13.56 -8.26
C SER A 159 -3.96 12.80 -8.73
N LEU A 160 -3.76 11.62 -9.33
CA LEU A 160 -4.84 10.82 -9.92
C LEU A 160 -5.06 9.55 -9.10
N CYS A 161 -6.25 9.39 -8.52
CA CYS A 161 -6.67 8.17 -7.83
C CYS A 161 -7.65 7.39 -8.70
N GLN A 162 -7.44 6.09 -8.82
CA GLN A 162 -8.24 5.16 -9.59
C GLN A 162 -8.61 3.98 -8.70
N MET A 163 -9.91 3.68 -8.61
CA MET A 163 -10.47 2.55 -7.88
C MET A 163 -11.25 1.68 -8.86
N HIS A 164 -10.86 0.43 -9.04
CA HIS A 164 -11.40 -0.46 -10.06
C HIS A 164 -11.90 -1.77 -9.45
N GLY A 165 -13.16 -2.11 -9.70
CA GLY A 165 -13.80 -3.36 -9.29
C GLY A 165 -13.68 -4.49 -10.32
N ASP A 166 -13.16 -4.20 -11.52
CA ASP A 166 -13.01 -5.12 -12.67
C ASP A 166 -11.56 -5.51 -12.99
N GLN A 167 -10.61 -5.13 -12.13
CA GLN A 167 -9.20 -5.49 -12.27
C GLN A 167 -8.84 -6.56 -11.23
N PRO A 168 -9.05 -7.86 -11.54
CA PRO A 168 -8.76 -8.92 -10.59
C PRO A 168 -7.27 -9.00 -10.28
N HIS A 169 -6.96 -9.25 -9.01
CA HIS A 169 -5.59 -9.56 -8.60
C HIS A 169 -5.19 -10.94 -9.13
N PRO A 170 -3.99 -11.12 -9.72
CA PRO A 170 -3.57 -12.38 -10.34
C PRO A 170 -3.67 -13.60 -9.42
N VAL A 171 -3.46 -13.39 -8.12
CA VAL A 171 -3.56 -14.45 -7.10
C VAL A 171 -4.91 -14.44 -6.37
N LEU A 172 -5.48 -13.27 -6.07
CA LEU A 172 -6.57 -13.15 -5.09
C LEU A 172 -7.96 -13.10 -5.76
N GLY A 173 -8.02 -13.03 -7.09
CA GLY A 173 -9.26 -12.94 -7.85
C GLY A 173 -9.87 -11.54 -7.80
N ASN A 174 -11.19 -11.46 -7.84
CA ASN A 174 -11.95 -10.22 -7.84
C ASN A 174 -11.87 -9.48 -6.49
N GLY A 175 -11.87 -8.16 -6.61
CA GLY A 175 -11.81 -7.23 -5.48
C GLY A 175 -11.74 -5.79 -5.97
N LEU A 176 -11.25 -4.89 -5.12
CA LEU A 176 -11.03 -3.49 -5.45
C LEU A 176 -9.54 -3.21 -5.58
N ALA A 177 -9.10 -2.94 -6.80
CA ALA A 177 -7.77 -2.41 -7.08
C ALA A 177 -7.79 -0.89 -6.88
N ILE A 178 -6.82 -0.35 -6.12
CA ILE A 178 -6.64 1.08 -5.92
C ILE A 178 -5.24 1.45 -6.37
N ARG A 179 -5.16 2.44 -7.26
CA ARG A 179 -3.91 3.07 -7.67
C ARG A 179 -4.02 4.58 -7.50
N GLN A 180 -3.05 5.18 -6.83
CA GLN A 180 -2.95 6.63 -6.75
C GLN A 180 -1.60 7.09 -7.28
N SER A 181 -1.59 7.95 -8.30
CA SER A 181 -0.40 8.43 -8.98
C SER A 181 -0.12 9.87 -8.59
N PHE A 182 1.13 10.12 -8.19
CA PHE A 182 1.64 11.41 -7.76
C PHE A 182 2.72 11.84 -8.75
N PRO A 183 2.45 12.89 -9.55
CA PRO A 183 3.42 13.39 -10.51
C PRO A 183 4.59 14.04 -9.75
N VAL A 184 5.79 13.51 -9.92
CA VAL A 184 7.02 14.08 -9.35
C VAL A 184 8.07 14.24 -10.45
N ALA A 185 8.79 15.35 -10.45
CA ALA A 185 9.91 15.54 -11.36
C ALA A 185 11.14 14.86 -10.75
N LEU A 186 11.42 13.62 -11.19
CA LEU A 186 12.62 12.88 -10.79
C LEU A 186 13.50 12.69 -12.02
N ASP A 187 14.69 13.29 -11.99
CA ASP A 187 15.64 13.27 -13.10
C ASP A 187 16.51 12.00 -13.14
N ASP A 188 16.48 11.19 -12.05
CA ASP A 188 17.23 9.94 -11.93
C ASP A 188 16.29 8.73 -11.80
N SER A 189 16.49 7.75 -12.68
CA SER A 189 15.84 6.44 -12.67
C SER A 189 15.92 5.70 -11.33
N LYS A 190 16.95 5.95 -10.51
CA LYS A 190 17.10 5.32 -9.18
C LYS A 190 16.42 6.10 -8.06
N ALA A 191 16.22 7.40 -8.21
CA ALA A 191 15.63 8.25 -7.18
C ALA A 191 14.17 7.87 -6.90
N GLY A 192 13.41 7.49 -7.93
CA GLY A 192 12.00 7.07 -7.80
C GLY A 192 11.81 5.87 -6.88
N PRO A 193 12.43 4.71 -7.17
CA PRO A 193 12.35 3.55 -6.30
C PRO A 193 12.81 3.81 -4.86
N ALA A 194 13.91 4.55 -4.68
CA ALA A 194 14.41 4.89 -3.36
C ALA A 194 13.41 5.77 -2.58
N LEU A 195 12.84 6.78 -3.24
CA LEU A 195 11.80 7.64 -2.66
C LEU A 195 10.55 6.83 -2.28
N ALA A 196 10.10 5.91 -3.14
CA ALA A 196 8.97 5.05 -2.84
C ALA A 196 9.19 4.17 -1.59
N MET A 197 10.37 3.54 -1.48
CA MET A 197 10.71 2.72 -0.31
C MET A 197 10.81 3.57 0.97
N MET A 198 11.31 4.79 0.86
CA MET A 198 11.33 5.74 1.98
C MET A 198 9.91 6.15 2.39
N LEU A 199 9.01 6.42 1.44
CA LEU A 199 7.59 6.73 1.72
C LEU A 199 6.89 5.55 2.41
N ASN A 200 7.13 4.31 1.98
CA ASN A 200 6.64 3.12 2.69
C ASN A 200 7.10 3.09 4.14
N ARG A 201 8.39 3.32 4.39
CA ARG A 201 8.95 3.34 5.73
C ARG A 201 8.33 4.45 6.58
N GLN A 202 8.18 5.65 6.03
CA GLN A 202 7.56 6.78 6.73
C GLN A 202 6.10 6.51 7.07
N GLU A 203 5.31 6.06 6.09
CA GLU A 203 3.88 5.82 6.24
C GLU A 203 3.60 4.67 7.21
N LEU A 204 4.33 3.54 7.10
CA LEU A 204 4.02 2.31 7.80
C LEU A 204 4.71 2.18 9.18
N LEU A 205 5.72 3.01 9.48
CA LEU A 205 6.39 3.01 10.79
C LEU A 205 6.10 4.25 11.65
N LYS A 206 5.80 5.42 11.05
CA LYS A 206 5.70 6.68 11.81
C LYS A 206 4.29 7.23 11.86
N SER A 207 3.76 7.67 10.72
CA SER A 207 2.50 8.39 10.64
C SER A 207 1.83 8.15 9.31
N ILE A 208 0.50 8.10 9.32
CA ILE A 208 -0.30 7.81 8.14
C ILE A 208 -1.43 8.81 8.00
N SER A 209 -1.65 9.27 6.76
CA SER A 209 -2.70 10.24 6.40
C SER A 209 -3.89 9.58 5.69
N GLY A 210 -4.08 8.28 5.91
CA GLY A 210 -5.13 7.43 5.34
C GLY A 210 -5.06 6.00 5.89
N TYR A 211 -5.22 5.00 5.01
CA TYR A 211 -5.03 3.59 5.34
C TYR A 211 -3.78 3.02 4.67
N GLY A 212 -2.97 2.32 5.45
CA GLY A 212 -1.68 1.76 5.07
C GLY A 212 -1.86 0.33 4.63
N PHE A 213 -2.84 0.10 3.78
CA PHE A 213 -3.14 -1.19 3.18
C PHE A 213 -2.62 -1.21 1.75
N GLY A 214 -1.31 -1.05 1.58
CA GLY A 214 -0.70 -0.96 0.26
C GLY A 214 0.74 -0.50 0.34
N SER A 215 1.28 -0.18 -0.83
CA SER A 215 2.67 0.19 -1.00
C SER A 215 2.82 1.33 -1.99
N PHE A 216 3.72 2.25 -1.67
CA PHE A 216 4.38 3.09 -2.65
C PHE A 216 5.35 2.26 -3.51
N HIS A 217 5.40 2.64 -4.78
CA HIS A 217 6.40 2.23 -5.76
C HIS A 217 6.55 3.39 -6.76
N SER A 218 7.56 3.34 -7.62
CA SER A 218 7.77 4.27 -8.70
C SER A 218 7.56 3.58 -10.03
N SER A 219 6.89 4.27 -10.95
CA SER A 219 6.63 3.78 -12.30
C SER A 219 6.42 4.97 -13.23
N LEU A 220 6.99 4.89 -14.45
CA LEU A 220 6.83 5.91 -15.50
C LEU A 220 7.10 7.35 -15.03
N GLY A 221 8.13 7.55 -14.18
CA GLY A 221 8.49 8.86 -13.65
C GLY A 221 7.54 9.41 -12.58
N MET A 222 6.62 8.59 -12.07
CA MET A 222 5.70 8.96 -10.99
C MET A 222 5.97 8.14 -9.74
N ILE A 223 5.56 8.66 -8.58
CA ILE A 223 5.32 7.84 -7.39
C ILE A 223 3.88 7.36 -7.45
N GLN A 224 3.66 6.07 -7.19
CA GLN A 224 2.36 5.45 -7.18
C GLN A 224 2.13 4.68 -5.89
N PHE A 225 0.97 4.85 -5.28
CA PHE A 225 0.48 3.97 -4.23
C PHE A 225 -0.41 2.90 -4.85
N SER A 226 -0.09 1.62 -4.64
CA SER A 226 -0.91 0.48 -5.06
C SER A 226 -1.45 -0.26 -3.85
N SER A 227 -2.71 -0.66 -3.97
CA SER A 227 -3.43 -1.43 -2.98
C SER A 227 -4.44 -2.34 -3.69
N PHE A 228 -4.70 -3.48 -3.07
CA PHE A 228 -5.77 -4.37 -3.49
C PHE A 228 -6.52 -4.88 -2.28
N LEU A 229 -7.84 -4.65 -2.26
CA LEU A 229 -8.75 -5.16 -1.24
C LEU A 229 -9.54 -6.32 -1.83
N PRO A 230 -9.36 -7.57 -1.36
CA PRO A 230 -10.08 -8.71 -1.91
C PRO A 230 -11.58 -8.62 -1.61
N ASN A 231 -12.40 -9.31 -2.40
CA ASN A 231 -13.84 -9.47 -2.13
C ASN A 231 -14.15 -9.88 -0.68
N ALA A 232 -13.25 -10.61 -0.02
CA ALA A 232 -13.37 -11.01 1.38
C ALA A 232 -13.54 -9.85 2.38
N VAL A 233 -13.11 -8.62 2.03
CA VAL A 233 -13.28 -7.43 2.90
C VAL A 233 -14.38 -6.50 2.43
N TYR A 234 -15.09 -6.84 1.36
CA TYR A 234 -16.18 -6.02 0.84
C TYR A 234 -17.24 -5.75 1.91
N LYS A 235 -17.62 -4.48 2.04
CA LYS A 235 -18.79 -4.03 2.79
C LYS A 235 -19.35 -2.77 2.11
N PRO A 236 -20.69 -2.60 2.06
CA PRO A 236 -21.30 -1.36 1.60
C PRO A 236 -20.75 -0.14 2.37
N GLY A 237 -20.41 0.93 1.64
CA GLY A 237 -19.87 2.17 2.20
C GLY A 237 -18.36 2.14 2.49
N LEU A 238 -17.69 1.00 2.29
CA LEU A 238 -16.23 0.94 2.40
C LEU A 238 -15.55 1.79 1.32
N LEU A 239 -16.08 1.84 0.10
CA LEU A 239 -15.51 2.61 -1.01
C LEU A 239 -15.35 4.10 -0.65
N GLU A 240 -16.37 4.71 -0.04
CA GLU A 240 -16.33 6.10 0.41
C GLU A 240 -15.25 6.35 1.48
N ASN A 241 -15.08 5.43 2.42
CA ASN A 241 -14.01 5.52 3.43
C ASN A 241 -12.62 5.43 2.77
N LEU A 242 -12.45 4.55 1.79
CA LEU A 242 -11.20 4.42 1.03
C LEU A 242 -10.91 5.69 0.22
N TYR A 243 -11.93 6.33 -0.34
CA TYR A 243 -11.80 7.64 -0.98
C TYR A 243 -11.22 8.66 -0.01
N TYR A 244 -11.77 8.80 1.20
CA TYR A 244 -11.26 9.78 2.17
C TYR A 244 -9.82 9.46 2.60
N GLY A 245 -9.46 8.17 2.68
CA GLY A 245 -8.08 7.75 2.87
C GLY A 245 -7.14 8.18 1.73
N CYS A 246 -7.60 8.13 0.49
CA CYS A 246 -6.82 8.60 -0.67
C CYS A 246 -6.73 10.13 -0.76
N ALA A 247 -7.80 10.82 -0.37
CA ALA A 247 -7.81 12.27 -0.25
C ALA A 247 -6.79 12.76 0.80
N GLY A 248 -6.77 12.14 1.98
CA GLY A 248 -5.81 12.46 3.03
C GLY A 248 -4.35 12.17 2.61
N ARG A 249 -4.12 11.06 1.89
CA ARG A 249 -2.81 10.77 1.28
C ARG A 249 -2.38 11.83 0.26
N ALA A 250 -3.31 12.32 -0.56
CA ALA A 250 -3.01 13.38 -1.54
C ALA A 250 -2.56 14.67 -0.87
N ILE A 251 -3.26 15.08 0.20
CA ILE A 251 -2.90 16.28 0.98
C ILE A 251 -1.49 16.12 1.55
N GLU A 252 -1.22 15.01 2.25
CA GLU A 252 0.08 14.75 2.86
C GLU A 252 1.21 14.74 1.82
N LEU A 253 1.03 14.01 0.71
CA LEU A 253 2.07 13.92 -0.31
C LEU A 253 2.24 15.21 -1.09
N SER A 254 1.18 16.01 -1.25
CA SER A 254 1.31 17.36 -1.79
C SER A 254 2.21 18.22 -0.89
N GLU A 255 2.10 18.09 0.43
CA GLU A 255 2.99 18.80 1.36
C GLU A 255 4.42 18.28 1.23
N ILE A 256 4.64 16.97 1.27
CA ILE A 256 5.97 16.35 1.27
C ILE A 256 6.71 16.53 -0.06
N LEU A 257 6.01 16.36 -1.20
CA LEU A 257 6.64 16.18 -2.51
C LEU A 257 6.47 17.39 -3.44
N ALA A 258 5.35 18.12 -3.34
CA ALA A 258 5.11 19.31 -4.17
C ALA A 258 5.51 20.62 -3.47
N GLY A 259 6.11 20.54 -2.28
CA GLY A 259 6.63 21.69 -1.55
C GLY A 259 5.52 22.59 -1.03
N GLY A 260 4.59 22.02 -0.26
CA GLY A 260 3.46 22.75 0.32
C GLY A 260 3.86 24.11 0.92
N THR A 261 2.94 25.07 0.88
CA THR A 261 3.16 26.44 1.39
C THR A 261 3.42 26.50 2.91
N SER A 262 3.33 25.37 3.62
CA SER A 262 3.60 25.22 5.04
C SER A 262 5.10 25.12 5.35
N PRO A 263 5.63 25.83 6.38
CA PRO A 263 7.03 25.74 6.80
C PRO A 263 7.55 24.33 7.09
N ASN A 264 6.67 23.38 7.43
CA ASN A 264 7.02 21.99 7.72
C ASN A 264 7.36 21.17 6.45
N ALA A 265 6.79 21.54 5.29
CA ALA A 265 6.96 20.84 4.02
C ALA A 265 8.39 20.93 3.49
N LYS A 266 8.99 22.13 3.49
CA LYS A 266 10.35 22.36 2.98
C LYS A 266 11.42 21.60 3.77
N HIS A 267 11.23 21.49 5.09
CA HIS A 267 12.13 20.70 5.94
C HIS A 267 11.97 19.20 5.68
N ALA A 268 10.74 18.71 5.49
CA ALA A 268 10.48 17.30 5.19
C ALA A 268 11.05 16.86 3.82
N THR A 269 10.89 17.67 2.76
CA THR A 269 11.48 17.39 1.44
C THR A 269 13.00 17.38 1.49
N GLN A 270 13.61 18.35 2.19
CA GLN A 270 15.06 18.43 2.33
C GLN A 270 15.62 17.26 3.15
N THR A 271 14.98 16.91 4.27
CA THR A 271 15.35 15.73 5.06
C THR A 271 15.12 14.42 4.29
N MET A 272 14.09 14.32 3.46
CA MET A 272 13.88 13.18 2.56
C MET A 272 14.99 13.05 1.52
N LEU A 273 15.38 14.16 0.89
CA LEU A 273 16.47 14.19 -0.08
C LEU A 273 17.82 13.89 0.57
N GLU A 274 18.09 14.41 1.77
CA GLU A 274 19.28 14.07 2.56
C GLU A 274 19.30 12.60 3.00
N MET A 275 18.14 12.00 3.29
CA MET A 275 18.02 10.57 3.60
C MET A 275 18.22 9.67 2.38
N LEU A 276 17.91 10.15 1.17
CA LEU A 276 18.21 9.43 -0.08
C LEU A 276 19.71 9.33 -0.36
N GLU A 277 20.54 10.23 0.19
CA GLU A 277 22.00 10.18 0.07
C GLU A 277 22.66 9.13 0.99
N ILE A 278 21.89 8.57 1.94
CA ILE A 278 22.38 7.63 2.98
C ILE A 278 21.98 6.17 2.66
N LEU A 279 21.04 5.97 1.72
CA LEU A 279 20.63 4.66 1.20
C LEU A 279 21.54 4.19 0.05
#